data_AF-A0A8T5S2Q1-F1
#
_entry.id   AF-A0A8T5S2Q1-F1
#
_cell.length_a   1.000
_cell.length_b   1.000
_cell.length_c   1.000
_cell.angle_alpha   90.00
_cell.angle_beta   90.00
_cell.angle_gamma   90.00
#
_symmetry.space_group_name_H-M   'P 1'
#
loop_
_entity.id
_entity.type
_entity.pdbx_description
1 polymer ?
#
loop_
_entity_poly.entity_id
_entity_poly.type
_entity_poly.pdbx_seq_one_letter_code
_entity_poly.pdbx_strand_id
1 'polypeptide(L)'
;MGKGDEIFHYFTNNMNNEKLFSLTLLFPLSAFVEELIYRSLVLSALIYYFDFNMGMGILIGSLLFSFVHTVALKNTGQIISLLISSLIYFIALIQLGLLYAWFFHLITNFFVLLFYYQRRRRDL
;
A
#
# COMPACT_ATOMS: atom_id res chain seq x y z
N MET A 1 11.08 16.56 14.76
CA MET A 1 10.52 15.23 14.49
C MET A 1 9.15 15.42 13.86
N GLY A 2 8.86 14.71 12.77
CA GLY A 2 7.52 14.75 12.18
C GLY A 2 6.54 13.94 13.02
N LYS A 3 5.24 14.22 12.91
CA LYS A 3 4.20 13.44 13.63
C LYS A 3 4.27 11.93 13.32
N GLY A 4 4.70 11.56 12.11
CA GLY A 4 4.93 10.16 11.74
C GLY A 4 6.07 9.50 12.51
N ASP A 5 7.14 10.23 12.80
CA ASP A 5 8.29 9.74 13.57
C ASP A 5 7.90 9.46 15.03
N GLU A 6 7.04 10.30 15.61
CA GLU A 6 6.52 10.12 16.97
C GLU A 6 5.64 8.87 17.09
N ILE A 7 4.78 8.61 16.09
CA ILE A 7 3.95 7.40 16.02
C ILE A 7 4.84 6.16 15.87
N PHE A 8 5.85 6.22 14.99
CA PHE A 8 6.78 5.11 14.82
C PHE A 8 7.57 4.84 16.11
N HIS A 9 8.05 5.88 16.80
CA HIS A 9 8.71 5.75 18.09
C HIS A 9 7.79 5.17 19.18
N TYR A 10 6.51 5.55 19.19
CA TYR A 10 5.52 5.00 20.11
C TYR A 10 5.37 3.48 19.93
N PHE A 11 5.30 3.00 18.68
CA PHE A 11 5.15 1.56 18.39
C PHE A 11 6.43 0.75 18.56
N THR A 12 7.60 1.36 18.40
CA THR A 12 8.89 0.65 18.46
C THR A 12 9.50 0.61 19.86
N ASN A 13 9.25 1.61 20.71
CA ASN A 13 9.74 1.61 22.09
C ASN A 13 8.89 0.69 22.97
N ASN A 14 9.55 -0.26 23.67
CA ASN A 14 8.93 -1.17 24.63
C ASN A 14 7.68 -1.86 24.05
N MET A 15 7.88 -2.62 22.96
CA MET A 15 6.82 -3.40 22.32
C MET A 15 6.14 -4.33 23.34
N ASN A 16 4.82 -4.29 23.42
CA ASN A 16 4.00 -5.14 24.28
C ASN A 16 2.80 -5.69 23.50
N ASN A 17 2.00 -6.57 24.11
CA ASN A 17 0.88 -7.22 23.45
C ASN A 17 -0.21 -6.24 22.98
N GLU A 18 -0.44 -5.15 23.71
CA GLU A 18 -1.44 -4.12 23.34
C GLU A 18 -1.03 -3.34 22.08
N LYS A 19 0.25 -2.95 22.00
CA LYS A 19 0.83 -2.29 20.82
C LYS A 19 0.85 -3.24 19.62
N LEU A 20 1.18 -4.51 19.84
CA LEU A 20 1.15 -5.54 18.80
C LEU A 20 -0.29 -5.74 18.26
N PHE A 21 -1.27 -5.83 19.15
CA PHE A 21 -2.68 -5.93 18.77
C PHE A 21 -3.14 -4.69 17.98
N SER A 22 -2.75 -3.51 18.44
CA SER A 22 -3.04 -2.24 17.74
C SER A 22 -2.43 -2.20 16.34
N LEU A 23 -1.18 -2.65 16.18
CA LEU A 23 -0.54 -2.78 14.85
C LEU A 23 -1.28 -3.78 13.95
N THR A 24 -1.77 -4.88 14.53
CA THR A 24 -2.53 -5.90 13.80
C THR A 24 -3.86 -5.37 13.28
N LEU A 25 -4.45 -4.35 13.93
CA LEU A 25 -5.66 -3.66 13.46
C LEU A 25 -5.35 -2.50 12.50
N LEU A 26 -4.34 -1.69 12.82
CA LEU A 26 -4.00 -0.49 12.05
C LEU A 26 -3.43 -0.83 10.67
N PHE A 27 -2.69 -1.93 10.55
CA PHE A 27 -2.08 -2.32 9.29
C PHE A 27 -3.12 -2.69 8.21
N PRO A 28 -4.11 -3.56 8.48
CA PRO A 28 -5.24 -3.77 7.56
C PRO A 28 -6.05 -2.52 7.27
N LEU A 29 -6.26 -1.68 8.28
CA LEU A 29 -7.02 -0.45 8.12
C LEU A 29 -6.30 0.56 7.20
N SER A 30 -4.97 0.70 7.36
CA SER A 30 -4.15 1.54 6.49
C SER A 30 -4.25 1.10 5.04
N ALA A 31 -4.10 -0.20 4.78
CA ALA A 31 -4.26 -0.75 3.43
C ALA A 31 -5.67 -0.50 2.88
N PHE A 32 -6.70 -0.61 3.71
CA PHE A 32 -8.08 -0.36 3.29
C PHE A 32 -8.30 1.11 2.87
N VAL A 33 -7.78 2.05 3.67
CA VAL A 33 -7.85 3.48 3.37
C VAL A 33 -7.14 3.79 2.05
N GLU A 34 -5.98 3.19 1.80
CA GLU A 34 -5.28 3.35 0.52
C GLU A 34 -6.11 2.85 -0.66
N GLU A 35 -6.76 1.69 -0.54
CA GLU A 35 -7.60 1.19 -1.62
C GLU A 35 -8.84 2.08 -1.86
N LEU A 36 -9.46 2.61 -0.80
CA LEU A 36 -10.55 3.59 -0.95
C LEU A 36 -10.10 4.85 -1.69
N ILE A 37 -8.92 5.39 -1.36
CA ILE A 37 -8.40 6.60 -1.97
C ILE A 37 -7.98 6.32 -3.42
N TYR A 38 -7.06 5.37 -3.64
CA TYR A 38 -6.44 5.20 -4.96
C TYR A 38 -7.28 4.38 -5.92
N ARG A 39 -7.95 3.31 -5.46
CA ARG A 39 -8.74 2.44 -6.34
C ARG A 39 -10.14 2.94 -6.56
N SER A 40 -10.77 3.52 -5.54
CA SER A 40 -12.15 3.99 -5.67
C SER A 40 -12.18 5.46 -6.06
N LEU A 41 -11.70 6.36 -5.20
CA LEU A 41 -11.85 7.80 -5.39
C LEU A 41 -11.04 8.33 -6.59
N VAL A 42 -9.73 8.07 -6.64
CA VAL A 42 -8.85 8.58 -7.69
C VAL A 42 -9.24 8.01 -9.05
N LEU A 43 -9.48 6.69 -9.15
CA LEU A 43 -9.91 6.09 -10.42
C LEU A 43 -11.23 6.67 -10.91
N SER A 44 -12.21 6.79 -10.01
CA SER A 44 -13.50 7.40 -10.36
C SER A 44 -13.29 8.84 -10.83
N ALA A 45 -12.43 9.61 -10.17
CA ALA A 45 -12.16 10.98 -10.59
C ALA A 45 -11.53 11.04 -11.99
N LEU A 46 -10.53 10.19 -12.26
CA LEU A 46 -9.86 10.11 -13.57
C LEU A 46 -10.83 9.76 -14.70
N ILE A 47 -11.78 8.85 -14.44
CA ILE A 47 -12.75 8.42 -15.45
C ILE A 47 -13.87 9.44 -15.62
N TYR A 48 -14.47 9.93 -14.52
CA TYR A 48 -15.68 10.76 -14.57
C TYR A 48 -15.43 12.26 -14.75
N TYR A 49 -14.33 12.79 -14.21
CA TYR A 49 -14.04 14.24 -14.29
C TYR A 49 -13.00 14.59 -15.36
N PHE A 50 -12.17 13.63 -15.76
CA PHE A 50 -11.13 13.85 -16.78
C PHE A 50 -11.38 13.05 -18.07
N ASP A 51 -12.51 12.32 -18.17
CA ASP A 51 -12.90 11.50 -19.33
C ASP A 51 -11.82 10.52 -19.81
N PHE A 52 -10.98 10.02 -18.90
CA PHE A 52 -9.98 9.02 -19.26
C PHE A 52 -10.64 7.67 -19.49
N ASN A 53 -10.21 6.98 -20.56
CA ASN A 53 -10.56 5.59 -20.72
C ASN A 53 -10.01 4.75 -19.55
N MET A 54 -10.64 3.59 -19.30
CA MET A 54 -10.32 2.75 -18.14
C MET A 54 -8.83 2.38 -18.08
N GLY A 55 -8.20 2.04 -19.22
CA GLY A 55 -6.78 1.70 -19.27
C GLY A 55 -5.87 2.86 -18.85
N MET A 56 -6.17 4.07 -19.32
CA MET A 56 -5.41 5.28 -18.96
C MET A 56 -5.63 5.67 -17.49
N GLY A 57 -6.85 5.53 -16.98
CA GLY A 57 -7.17 5.74 -15.56
C GLY A 57 -6.37 4.81 -14.64
N ILE A 58 -6.28 3.52 -14.98
CA ILE A 58 -5.48 2.53 -14.24
C ILE A 58 -3.99 2.89 -14.27
N LEU A 59 -3.47 3.26 -15.45
CA LEU A 59 -2.06 3.61 -15.62
C LEU A 59 -1.70 4.84 -14.77
N ILE A 60 -2.46 5.93 -14.91
CA ILE A 60 -2.21 7.18 -14.16
C ILE A 60 -2.40 6.97 -12.67
N GLY A 61 -3.47 6.27 -12.25
CA GLY A 61 -3.69 5.92 -10.85
C GLY A 61 -2.53 5.12 -10.26
N SER A 62 -1.92 4.23 -11.04
CA SER A 62 -0.77 3.42 -10.60
C SER A 62 0.52 4.23 -10.50
N LEU A 63 0.70 5.19 -11.40
CA LEU A 63 1.82 6.14 -11.33
C LEU A 63 1.69 7.05 -10.10
N LEU A 64 0.49 7.57 -9.82
CA LEU A 64 0.22 8.38 -8.63
C LEU A 64 0.48 7.60 -7.35
N PHE A 65 -0.04 6.37 -7.26
CA PHE A 65 0.20 5.49 -6.12
C PHE A 65 1.70 5.27 -5.89
N SER A 66 2.44 4.92 -6.95
CA SER A 66 3.88 4.69 -6.88
C SER A 66 4.63 5.95 -6.47
N PHE A 67 4.25 7.10 -7.04
CA PHE A 67 4.87 8.39 -6.79
C PHE A 67 4.75 8.82 -5.32
N VAL A 68 3.58 8.69 -4.71
CA VAL A 68 3.40 9.05 -3.28
C VAL A 68 4.31 8.21 -2.37
N HIS A 69 4.58 6.97 -2.77
CA HIS A 69 5.45 6.07 -2.02
C HIS A 69 6.94 6.22 -2.35
N THR A 70 7.31 6.91 -3.44
CA THR A 70 8.74 7.11 -3.79
C THR A 70 9.50 7.89 -2.72
N VAL A 71 8.85 8.81 -2.00
CA VAL A 71 9.49 9.61 -0.93
C VAL A 71 10.03 8.72 0.20
N ALA A 72 9.39 7.56 0.44
CA ALA A 72 9.82 6.61 1.46
C ALA A 72 10.89 5.62 0.97
N LEU A 73 11.20 5.60 -0.33
CA LEU A 73 12.00 4.54 -0.96
C LEU A 73 13.31 5.07 -1.53
N LYS A 74 14.41 4.35 -1.25
CA LYS A 74 15.76 4.68 -1.77
C LYS A 74 16.15 3.85 -2.99
N ASN A 75 15.33 2.89 -3.42
CA ASN A 75 15.69 1.90 -4.43
C ASN A 75 14.67 1.87 -5.60
N THR A 76 15.16 2.07 -6.82
CA THR A 76 14.37 2.03 -8.07
C THR A 76 13.61 0.71 -8.25
N GLY A 77 14.15 -0.42 -7.78
CA GLY A 77 13.46 -1.71 -7.84
C GLY A 77 12.18 -1.75 -7.00
N GLN A 78 12.12 -1.01 -5.89
CA GLN A 78 10.91 -0.91 -5.07
C GLN A 78 9.83 -0.09 -5.78
N ILE A 79 10.21 0.93 -6.55
CA ILE A 79 9.28 1.74 -7.35
C ILE A 79 8.59 0.88 -8.42
N ILE A 80 9.36 0.06 -9.13
CA ILE A 80 8.82 -0.87 -10.14
C ILE A 80 7.88 -1.88 -9.47
N SER A 81 8.26 -2.42 -8.31
CA SER A 81 7.43 -3.36 -7.56
C SER A 81 6.10 -2.75 -7.11
N LEU A 82 6.10 -1.49 -6.67
CA LEU A 82 4.87 -0.76 -6.32
C LEU A 82 3.97 -0.54 -7.53
N LEU A 83 4.55 -0.19 -8.68
CA LEU A 83 3.80 0.02 -9.91
C LEU A 83 3.09 -1.27 -10.34
N ILE A 84 3.81 -2.38 -10.36
CA ILE A 84 3.25 -3.71 -10.71
C ILE A 84 2.16 -4.11 -9.71
N SER A 85 2.42 -3.95 -8.41
CA SER A 85 1.44 -4.29 -7.37
C SER A 85 0.17 -3.44 -7.51
N SER A 86 0.32 -2.14 -7.79
CA SER A 86 -0.80 -1.25 -8.03
C SER A 86 -1.66 -1.66 -9.22
N LEU A 87 -1.04 -2.09 -10.33
CA LEU A 87 -1.76 -2.61 -11.48
C LEU A 87 -2.58 -3.86 -11.11
N ILE A 88 -2.00 -4.77 -10.33
CA ILE A 88 -2.69 -5.97 -9.84
C ILE A 88 -3.91 -5.58 -9.00
N TYR A 89 -3.78 -4.57 -8.12
CA TYR A 89 -4.89 -4.15 -7.26
C TYR A 89 -6.02 -3.48 -8.06
N PHE A 90 -5.69 -2.72 -9.11
CA PHE A 90 -6.71 -2.21 -10.03
C PHE A 90 -7.42 -3.33 -10.80
N ILE A 91 -6.69 -4.33 -11.27
CA ILE A 91 -7.30 -5.50 -11.92
C ILE A 91 -8.22 -6.22 -10.94
N ALA A 92 -7.78 -6.42 -9.69
CA ALA A 92 -8.58 -7.03 -8.64
C ALA A 92 -9.85 -6.21 -8.34
N LEU A 93 -9.76 -4.88 -8.26
CA LEU A 93 -10.92 -4.01 -8.10
C LEU A 93 -11.94 -4.26 -9.21
N ILE A 94 -11.49 -4.28 -10.46
CA ILE A 94 -12.37 -4.35 -11.63
C ILE A 94 -13.03 -5.73 -11.76
N GLN A 95 -12.27 -6.80 -11.52
CA GLN A 95 -12.73 -8.16 -11.72
C GLN A 95 -13.52 -8.70 -10.53
N LEU A 96 -13.17 -8.28 -9.31
CA LEU A 96 -13.61 -8.94 -8.08
C LEU A 96 -14.21 -7.95 -7.06
N GLY A 97 -13.96 -6.65 -7.22
CA GLY A 97 -14.44 -5.60 -6.32
C GLY A 97 -13.44 -5.17 -5.25
N LEU A 98 -13.81 -4.13 -4.50
CA LEU A 98 -12.94 -3.44 -3.55
C LEU A 98 -12.35 -4.35 -2.47
N LEU A 99 -13.16 -5.28 -1.95
CA LEU A 99 -12.73 -6.20 -0.89
C LEU A 99 -11.54 -7.05 -1.32
N TYR A 100 -11.51 -7.47 -2.58
CA TYR A 100 -10.43 -8.28 -3.12
C TYR A 100 -9.19 -7.43 -3.40
N ALA A 101 -9.33 -6.22 -3.94
CA ALA A 101 -8.20 -5.30 -4.08
C ALA A 101 -7.50 -5.07 -2.73
N TRP A 102 -8.28 -4.86 -1.66
CA TRP A 102 -7.78 -4.76 -0.30
C TRP A 102 -7.11 -6.05 0.20
N PHE A 103 -7.71 -7.20 -0.05
CA PHE A 103 -7.12 -8.49 0.35
C PHE A 103 -5.78 -8.77 -0.37
N PHE A 104 -5.70 -8.48 -1.67
CA PHE A 104 -4.45 -8.59 -2.43
C PHE A 104 -3.38 -7.65 -1.88
N HIS A 105 -3.75 -6.41 -1.57
CA HIS A 105 -2.83 -5.46 -0.95
C HIS A 105 -2.30 -5.97 0.40
N LEU A 106 -3.18 -6.46 1.28
CA LEU A 106 -2.78 -7.05 2.55
C LEU A 106 -1.79 -8.21 2.40
N ILE A 107 -2.08 -9.13 1.47
CA ILE A 107 -1.22 -10.27 1.18
C ILE A 107 0.16 -9.80 0.71
N THR A 108 0.21 -8.85 -0.23
CA THR A 108 1.50 -8.32 -0.71
C THR A 108 2.31 -7.73 0.45
N ASN A 109 1.69 -6.89 1.29
CA ASN A 109 2.41 -6.27 2.40
C ASN A 109 2.90 -7.33 3.41
N PHE A 110 2.10 -8.36 3.68
CA PHE A 110 2.50 -9.47 4.54
C PHE A 110 3.68 -10.26 3.97
N PHE A 111 3.66 -10.62 2.68
CA PHE A 111 4.77 -11.30 2.03
C PHE A 111 6.05 -10.47 2.04
N VAL A 112 5.95 -9.17 1.75
CA VAL A 112 7.09 -8.25 1.79
C VAL A 112 7.71 -8.20 3.19
N LEU A 113 6.88 -8.09 4.24
CA LEU A 113 7.34 -8.12 5.63
C LEU A 113 8.01 -9.46 5.99
N LEU A 114 7.44 -10.59 5.56
CA LEU A 114 8.05 -11.91 5.76
C LEU A 114 9.42 -12.03 5.09
N PHE A 115 9.55 -11.57 3.85
CA PHE A 115 10.84 -11.58 3.14
C PHE A 115 11.89 -10.71 3.83
N TYR A 116 11.52 -9.51 4.29
CA TYR A 116 12.43 -8.65 5.05
C TYR A 116 12.83 -9.28 6.39
N TYR A 117 11.89 -9.89 7.10
CA TYR A 117 12.17 -10.61 8.35
C TYR A 117 13.16 -11.76 8.13
N GLN A 118 12.93 -12.59 7.10
CA GLN A 118 13.82 -13.70 6.77
C GLN A 118 15.21 -13.23 6.38
N ARG A 119 15.31 -12.17 5.57
CA ARG A 119 16.60 -11.60 5.16
C ARG A 119 17.39 -11.08 6.37
N ARG A 120 16.76 -10.28 7.23
CA ARG A 120 17.39 -9.77 8.46
C ARG A 120 17.90 -10.89 9.37
N ARG A 121 17.21 -12.03 9.42
CA ARG A 121 17.61 -13.19 10.22
C ARG A 121 18.80 -13.97 9.65
N ARG A 122 19.13 -13.79 8.35
CA ARG A 122 20.32 -14.39 7.73
C ARG A 122 21.56 -13.51 7.87
N ASP A 123 21.37 -12.20 8.01
CA ASP A 123 22.44 -11.20 8.15
C ASP A 123 22.86 -10.99 9.63
N LEU A 124 22.20 -11.67 10.59
CA LEU A 124 22.49 -11.71 12.03
C LEU A 124 23.07 -13.07 12.42
#